data_AF-A0A933BY24-F1
#
_entry.id   AF-A0A933BY24-F1
#
_cell.length_a   1.000
_cell.length_b   1.000
_cell.length_c   1.000
_cell.angle_alpha   90.00
_cell.angle_beta   90.00
_cell.angle_gamma   90.00
#
_symmetry.space_group_name_H-M   'P 1'
#
loop_
_entity.id
_entity.type
_entity.pdbx_description
1 polymer ?
#
loop_
_entity_poly.entity_id
_entity_poly.type
_entity_poly.pdbx_seq_one_letter_code
_entity_poly.pdbx_strand_id
1 'polypeptide(L)'
;REVMIAGVAYAGGRAIERVEVSVDAGRTWKPAVLKPPVTAYRWRLWAYPWRPASKGEYTLVVRAVEAGGRVQDATRRDVLPDGATGYHRVRVKLG
;
A
#
# COMPACT_ATOMS: atom_id res chain seq x y z
N ARG A 1 3.19 -3.53 21.24
CA ARG A 1 4.37 -3.92 20.43
C ARG A 1 4.24 -3.24 19.06
N GLU A 2 5.33 -2.74 18.51
CA GLU A 2 5.36 -2.20 17.14
C GLU A 2 5.45 -3.33 16.12
N VAL A 3 4.72 -3.20 15.01
CA VAL A 3 4.69 -4.16 13.90
C VAL A 3 4.99 -3.40 12.61
N MET A 4 5.91 -3.91 11.81
CA MET A 4 6.23 -3.32 10.51
C MET A 4 5.26 -3.85 9.45
N ILE A 5 4.52 -2.94 8.80
CA ILE A 5 3.78 -3.23 7.58
C ILE A 5 4.68 -2.82 6.41
N ALA A 6 5.02 -3.74 5.52
CA ALA A 6 5.95 -3.47 4.42
C ALA A 6 5.51 -4.14 3.14
N GLY A 7 6.04 -3.68 2.01
CA GLY A 7 5.75 -4.26 0.72
C GLY A 7 6.49 -3.60 -0.42
N VAL A 8 5.94 -3.82 -1.61
CA VAL A 8 6.45 -3.33 -2.89
C VAL A 8 5.34 -2.50 -3.56
N ALA A 9 5.72 -1.44 -4.27
CA ALA A 9 4.81 -0.67 -5.13
C ALA A 9 5.43 -0.50 -6.52
N TYR A 10 4.60 -0.61 -7.56
CA TYR A 10 5.01 -0.50 -8.96
C TYR A 10 3.89 0.15 -9.79
N ALA A 11 4.26 1.00 -10.74
CA ALA A 11 3.33 1.74 -11.59
C ALA A 11 3.72 1.67 -13.08
N GLY A 12 4.33 0.56 -13.52
CA GLY A 12 4.79 0.44 -14.90
C GLY A 12 5.96 1.38 -15.18
N GLY A 13 5.86 2.14 -16.29
CA GLY A 13 6.81 3.18 -16.65
C GLY A 13 6.67 4.49 -15.88
N ARG A 14 5.83 4.55 -14.83
CA ARG A 14 5.59 5.76 -14.04
C ARG A 14 6.21 5.65 -12.65
N ALA A 15 6.60 6.78 -12.08
CA ALA A 15 7.20 6.84 -10.76
C ALA A 15 6.14 6.77 -9.64
N ILE A 16 6.48 6.07 -8.55
CA ILE A 16 5.71 6.07 -7.31
C ILE A 16 6.14 7.26 -6.45
N GLU A 17 5.22 8.19 -6.22
CA GLU A 17 5.41 9.39 -5.41
C GLU A 17 5.18 9.09 -3.92
N ARG A 18 4.09 8.37 -3.60
CA ARG A 18 3.75 7.93 -2.23
C ARG A 18 3.15 6.53 -2.22
N VAL A 19 3.27 5.86 -1.10
CA VAL A 19 2.45 4.69 -0.74
C VAL A 19 1.71 5.04 0.52
N GLU A 20 0.42 4.74 0.57
CA GLU A 20 -0.43 5.03 1.70
C GLU A 20 -1.01 3.73 2.26
N VAL A 21 -0.98 3.62 3.59
CA VAL A 21 -1.47 2.47 4.34
C VAL A 21 -2.67 2.92 5.16
N SER A 22 -3.72 2.10 5.13
CA SER A 22 -4.88 2.18 6.01
C SER A 22 -4.88 0.96 6.92
N VAL A 23 -5.16 1.18 8.20
CA VAL A 23 -5.32 0.11 9.21
C VAL A 23 -6.79 -0.06 9.63
N ASP A 24 -7.71 0.67 8.98
CA ASP A 24 -9.13 0.78 9.31
C ASP A 24 -10.01 0.53 8.07
N ALA A 25 -9.62 -0.44 7.24
CA ALA A 25 -10.37 -0.90 6.08
C ALA A 25 -10.52 0.12 4.93
N GLY A 26 -9.70 1.17 4.90
CA GLY A 26 -9.66 2.21 3.88
C GLY A 26 -10.31 3.54 4.29
N ARG A 27 -10.69 3.70 5.57
CA ARG A 27 -11.34 4.92 6.07
C ARG A 27 -10.36 6.07 6.25
N THR A 28 -9.18 5.78 6.81
CA THR A 28 -8.09 6.75 6.97
C THR A 28 -6.80 6.22 6.37
N TRP A 29 -5.97 7.14 5.88
CA TRP A 29 -4.74 6.83 5.15
C TRP A 29 -3.55 7.53 5.80
N LYS A 30 -2.43 6.82 5.93
CA LYS A 30 -1.16 7.35 6.44
C LYS A 30 -0.05 7.06 5.44
N PRO A 31 0.88 8.01 5.21
CA PRO A 31 1.99 7.78 4.30
C PRO A 31 2.96 6.73 4.89
N ALA A 32 3.41 5.81 4.04
CA ALA A 32 4.52 4.92 4.33
C ALA A 32 5.85 5.57 3.97
N VAL A 33 6.94 5.09 4.59
CA VAL A 33 8.30 5.47 4.23
C VAL A 33 8.71 4.69 2.99
N LEU A 34 9.13 5.40 1.94
CA LEU A 34 9.64 4.78 0.72
C LEU A 34 11.17 4.68 0.76
N LYS A 35 11.72 3.51 0.48
CA LYS A 35 13.16 3.36 0.23
C LYS A 35 13.53 4.10 -1.06
N PRO A 36 14.64 4.85 -1.12
CA PRO A 36 15.10 5.48 -2.36
C PRO A 36 15.12 4.48 -3.52
N PRO A 37 14.59 4.86 -4.70
CA PRO A 37 14.59 3.96 -5.85
C PRO A 37 16.02 3.79 -6.37
N VAL A 38 16.35 2.60 -6.88
CA VAL A 38 17.61 2.37 -7.60
C VAL A 38 17.57 3.09 -8.97
N THR A 39 16.39 3.16 -9.59
CA THR A 39 16.07 3.93 -10.81
C THR A 39 14.59 4.31 -10.79
N ALA A 40 14.18 5.39 -11.46
CA ALA A 40 12.79 5.89 -11.45
C ALA A 40 11.71 4.88 -11.90
N TYR A 41 12.09 3.89 -12.72
CA TYR A 41 11.18 2.91 -13.32
C TYR A 41 11.14 1.56 -12.59
N ARG A 42 11.87 1.40 -11.49
CA ARG A 42 11.87 0.15 -10.71
C ARG A 42 10.81 0.21 -9.61
N TRP A 43 10.40 -0.98 -9.18
CA TRP A 43 9.60 -1.14 -7.98
C TRP A 43 10.20 -0.40 -6.76
N ARG A 44 9.33 0.13 -5.90
CA ARG A 44 9.75 0.80 -4.66
C ARG A 44 9.39 -0.07 -3.47
N LEU A 45 10.39 -0.32 -2.63
CA LEU A 45 10.16 -0.87 -1.30
C LEU A 45 9.60 0.22 -0.39
N TRP A 46 8.67 -0.16 0.47
CA TRP A 46 8.06 0.73 1.43
C TRP A 46 7.82 0.03 2.77
N ALA A 47 7.79 0.82 3.83
CA ALA A 47 7.49 0.34 5.17
C ALA A 47 6.72 1.39 5.98
N TYR A 48 5.81 0.93 6.84
CA TYR A 48 5.03 1.73 7.76
C TYR A 48 5.12 1.11 9.17
N PRO A 49 5.79 1.76 10.12
CA PRO A 49 5.82 1.32 11.51
C PRO A 49 4.44 1.54 12.12
N TRP A 50 3.77 0.45 12.49
CA TRP A 50 2.43 0.50 13.03
C TRP A 50 2.39 0.07 14.49
N ARG A 51 1.70 0.86 15.31
CA ARG A 51 1.38 0.56 16.70
C ARG A 51 -0.14 0.38 16.81
N PRO A 52 -0.63 -0.87 16.89
CA PRO A 52 -2.06 -1.15 17.05
C PRO A 52 -2.59 -0.52 18.34
N ALA A 53 -3.76 0.10 18.26
CA ALA A 53 -4.40 0.72 19.43
C ALA A 53 -4.95 -0.31 20.42
N SER A 54 -5.35 -1.49 19.92
CA SER A 54 -5.90 -2.57 20.71
C SER A 54 -5.55 -3.93 20.11
N LYS A 55 -5.84 -4.99 20.85
CA LYS A 55 -5.93 -6.34 20.29
C LYS A 55 -7.20 -6.46 19.44
N GLY A 56 -7.27 -7.48 18.59
CA GLY A 56 -8.43 -7.74 17.73
C GLY A 56 -8.07 -7.84 16.25
N GLU A 57 -9.10 -7.72 15.42
CA GLU A 57 -8.98 -7.86 13.96
C GLU A 57 -8.79 -6.50 13.28
N TYR A 58 -7.87 -6.45 12.33
CA TYR A 58 -7.59 -5.28 11.50
C TYR A 58 -7.66 -5.68 10.03
N THR A 59 -8.25 -4.81 9.20
CA THR A 59 -8.13 -4.90 7.74
C THR A 59 -7.15 -3.84 7.27
N LEU A 60 -5.95 -4.30 6.93
CA LEU A 60 -4.90 -3.49 6.37
C LEU A 60 -5.18 -3.32 4.87
N VAL A 61 -5.08 -2.09 4.38
CA VAL A 61 -5.26 -1.74 2.97
C VAL A 61 -4.09 -0.87 2.54
N VAL A 62 -3.59 -1.08 1.32
CA VAL A 62 -2.52 -0.27 0.76
C VAL A 62 -2.89 0.24 -0.62
N ARG A 63 -2.49 1.48 -0.94
CA ARG A 63 -2.60 2.07 -2.27
C ARG A 63 -1.33 2.80 -2.67
N ALA A 64 -0.99 2.74 -3.95
CA ALA A 64 0.04 3.56 -4.56
C ALA A 64 -0.53 4.91 -5.01
N VAL A 65 0.31 5.95 -4.92
CA VAL A 65 0.09 7.25 -5.54
C VAL A 65 1.25 7.52 -6.47
N GLU A 66 0.94 7.71 -7.75
CA GLU A 66 1.91 8.01 -8.79
C GLU A 66 2.31 9.49 -8.76
N ALA A 67 3.37 9.83 -9.48
CA ALA A 67 3.75 11.22 -9.75
C ALA A 67 2.57 12.02 -10.31
N GLY A 68 2.33 13.21 -9.74
CA GLY A 68 1.18 14.05 -10.12
C GLY A 68 -0.11 13.71 -9.36
N GLY A 69 -0.01 12.88 -8.31
CA GLY A 69 -1.11 12.64 -7.37
C GLY A 69 -2.15 11.61 -7.83
N ARG A 70 -1.91 10.89 -8.94
CA ARG A 70 -2.85 9.87 -9.42
C ARG A 70 -2.86 8.67 -8.49
N VAL A 71 -4.01 8.43 -7.85
CA VAL A 71 -4.22 7.30 -6.94
C VAL A 71 -4.53 6.03 -7.74
N GLN A 72 -4.00 4.89 -7.30
CA GLN A 72 -4.32 3.56 -7.83
C GLN A 72 -5.84 3.34 -7.95
N ASP A 73 -6.27 2.66 -9.01
CA ASP A 73 -7.69 2.31 -9.19
C ASP A 73 -8.15 1.36 -8.08
N ALA A 74 -9.18 1.79 -7.34
CA ALA A 74 -9.78 1.04 -6.24
C ALA A 74 -10.67 -0.12 -6.73
N THR A 75 -11.10 -0.08 -7.99
CA THR A 75 -11.99 -1.09 -8.59
C THR A 75 -11.26 -2.41 -8.70
N ARG A 76 -11.77 -3.45 -8.04
CA ARG A 76 -11.19 -4.79 -8.15
C ARG A 76 -11.52 -5.40 -9.50
N ARG A 77 -10.52 -5.87 -10.21
CA ARG A 77 -10.64 -6.67 -11.45
C ARG A 77 -9.68 -7.84 -11.38
N ASP A 78 -10.03 -8.93 -12.05
CA ASP A 78 -9.16 -10.11 -12.15
C ASP A 78 -7.97 -9.84 -13.09
N VAL A 79 -7.05 -10.81 -13.16
CA VAL A 79 -5.73 -10.61 -13.78
C VAL A 79 -5.76 -10.46 -15.31
N LEU A 80 -6.85 -10.85 -15.96
CA LEU A 80 -6.99 -10.79 -17.42
C LEU A 80 -8.01 -9.74 -17.85
N PRO A 81 -7.78 -9.05 -18.99
CA PRO A 81 -6.56 -9.11 -19.82
C PRO A 81 -5.44 -8.15 -19.36
N ASP A 82 -5.77 -7.10 -18.60
CA ASP A 82 -4.89 -5.94 -18.38
C ASP A 82 -4.22 -5.91 -16.99
N GLY A 83 -4.16 -7.05 -16.32
CA GLY A 83 -3.65 -7.16 -14.95
C GLY A 83 -4.70 -6.79 -13.89
N ALA A 84 -4.50 -7.32 -12.68
CA ALA A 84 -5.42 -7.10 -11.58
C ALA A 84 -5.35 -5.65 -11.07
N THR A 85 -6.53 -5.08 -10.78
CA THR A 85 -6.67 -3.76 -10.16
C THR A 85 -7.34 -3.87 -8.79
N GLY A 86 -7.47 -2.74 -8.09
CA GLY A 86 -8.03 -2.67 -6.74
C GLY A 86 -6.94 -2.58 -5.68
N TYR A 87 -7.31 -2.10 -4.51
CA TYR A 87 -6.39 -2.02 -3.38
C TYR A 87 -6.15 -3.41 -2.79
N HIS A 88 -4.89 -3.72 -2.53
CA HIS A 88 -4.54 -4.95 -1.83
C HIS A 88 -5.00 -4.85 -0.37
N ARG A 89 -5.64 -5.92 0.13
CA ARG A 89 -6.22 -5.99 1.47
C ARG A 89 -5.75 -7.25 2.19
N VAL A 90 -5.31 -7.09 3.43
CA VAL A 90 -4.91 -8.21 4.31
C VAL A 90 -5.65 -8.09 5.63
N ARG A 91 -6.28 -9.18 6.08
CA ARG A 91 -6.85 -9.26 7.43
C ARG A 91 -5.83 -9.88 8.38
N VAL A 92 -5.63 -9.24 9.52
CA VAL A 92 -4.72 -9.73 10.56
C VAL A 92 -5.46 -9.74 11.90
N LYS A 93 -5.14 -10.72 12.75
CA LYS A 93 -5.65 -10.83 14.12
C LYS A 93 -4.50 -10.69 15.10
N LEU A 94 -4.62 -9.73 16.02
CA LEU A 94 -3.66 -9.50 17.09
C LEU A 94 -4.21 -10.03 18.40
N GLY A 95 -3.48 -10.97 19.00
CA GLY A 95 -3.81 -11.63 20.27
C GLY A 95 -3.23 -10.95 21.50
#